data_AF-A0A661YQP6-F1
#
_entry.id   AF-A0A661YQP6-F1
#
_cell.length_a   1.000
_cell.length_b   1.000
_cell.length_c   1.000
_cell.angle_alpha   90.00
_cell.angle_beta   90.00
_cell.angle_gamma   90.00
#
_symmetry.space_group_name_H-M   'P 1'
#
loop_
_entity.id
_entity.type
_entity.pdbx_description
1 polymer ?
#
loop_
_entity_poly.entity_id
_entity_poly.type
_entity_poly.pdbx_seq_one_letter_code
_entity_poly.pdbx_strand_id
1 'polypeptide(L)'
;MKTSFLSKAVSLISFLLLVVALNTMHAQKYVFEDAWANAGFTLSQSGTSGLEITFSLDEFSLTDFDLKGEAMKEIQIMGSFLPNNEDAPNLPGNGRFIAIPNGAVASFKVTAQRTETYKNVNIAPSPRIPKATDDGPLHYEKNMKIYSRDAFYPAEAVSLSEKTIVRGMETVIIGITPFQYNPVSKELIVYRDIKVEVSFNGGNGTFGEDRLRSRWFDPILSDMMINYGTLPKVNYPQHA
;
A
#
# COMPACT_ATOMS: atom_id res chain seq x y z
N MET A 1 2.29 -56.29 -36.12
CA MET A 1 1.20 -55.30 -36.00
C MET A 1 0.79 -54.93 -34.56
N LYS A 2 1.49 -55.39 -33.50
CA LYS A 2 1.14 -55.06 -32.09
C LYS A 2 2.05 -54.00 -31.44
N THR A 3 3.21 -53.69 -32.02
CA THR A 3 4.22 -52.79 -31.42
C THR A 3 3.90 -51.30 -31.62
N SER A 4 3.21 -50.89 -32.69
CA SER A 4 2.89 -49.47 -32.94
C SER A 4 1.69 -48.96 -32.13
N PHE A 5 0.81 -49.85 -31.65
CA PHE A 5 -0.30 -49.47 -30.79
C PHE A 5 0.18 -49.14 -29.37
N LEU A 6 1.15 -49.90 -28.85
CA LEU A 6 1.75 -49.65 -27.55
C LEU A 6 2.53 -48.33 -27.51
N SER A 7 3.30 -48.00 -28.54
CA SER A 7 4.05 -46.73 -28.58
C SER A 7 3.14 -45.50 -28.69
N LYS A 8 2.03 -45.60 -29.42
CA LYS A 8 1.01 -44.54 -29.49
C LYS A 8 0.29 -44.34 -28.16
N ALA A 9 -0.03 -45.41 -27.44
CA ALA A 9 -0.65 -45.34 -26.12
C ALA A 9 0.27 -44.73 -25.06
N VAL A 10 1.56 -45.10 -25.06
CA VAL A 10 2.56 -44.51 -24.15
C VAL A 10 2.76 -43.02 -24.46
N SER A 11 2.86 -42.64 -25.74
CA SER A 11 2.99 -41.24 -26.14
C SER A 11 1.76 -40.39 -25.76
N LEU A 12 0.56 -40.97 -25.84
CA LEU A 12 -0.69 -40.30 -25.42
C LEU A 12 -0.74 -40.10 -23.89
N ILE A 13 -0.28 -41.07 -23.11
CA ILE A 13 -0.21 -40.97 -21.64
C ILE A 13 0.86 -39.96 -21.21
N SER A 14 2.02 -39.94 -21.88
CA SER A 14 3.08 -38.96 -21.65
C SER A 14 2.61 -37.53 -22.01
N PHE A 15 1.84 -37.38 -23.08
CA PHE A 15 1.23 -36.10 -23.46
C PHE A 15 0.17 -35.66 -22.45
N LEU A 16 -0.67 -36.59 -21.94
CA LEU A 16 -1.67 -36.29 -20.92
C LEU A 16 -1.03 -35.89 -19.58
N LEU A 17 0.07 -36.53 -19.19
CA LEU A 17 0.87 -36.17 -18.01
C LEU A 17 1.58 -34.81 -18.18
N LEU A 18 2.01 -34.47 -19.40
CA LEU A 18 2.61 -33.18 -19.71
C LEU A 18 1.58 -32.03 -19.67
N VAL A 19 0.33 -32.30 -20.07
CA VAL A 19 -0.78 -31.32 -19.99
C VAL A 19 -1.23 -31.09 -18.54
N VAL A 20 -1.16 -32.10 -17.68
CA VAL A 20 -1.42 -31.94 -16.22
C VAL A 20 -0.26 -31.21 -15.51
N ALA A 21 0.95 -31.26 -16.06
CA ALA A 21 2.13 -30.56 -15.51
C ALA A 21 2.24 -29.08 -15.91
N LEU A 22 1.29 -28.56 -16.71
CA LEU A 22 1.10 -27.11 -16.86
C LEU A 22 0.51 -26.58 -15.55
N ASN A 23 1.38 -26.38 -14.56
CA ASN A 23 1.05 -25.58 -13.38
C ASN A 23 0.72 -24.18 -13.88
N THR A 24 -0.56 -23.91 -14.04
CA THR A 24 -1.08 -22.57 -14.25
C THR A 24 -0.73 -21.78 -12.99
N MET A 25 0.22 -20.85 -13.09
CA MET A 25 0.41 -19.84 -12.07
C MET A 25 -0.91 -19.06 -11.98
N HIS A 26 -1.73 -19.42 -11.00
CA HIS A 26 -3.04 -18.81 -10.83
C HIS A 26 -2.87 -17.59 -9.93
N ALA A 27 -2.92 -16.41 -10.55
CA ALA A 27 -3.18 -15.19 -9.80
C ALA A 27 -4.63 -15.25 -9.30
N GLN A 28 -4.84 -15.38 -8.00
CA GLN A 28 -6.18 -15.31 -7.40
C GLN A 28 -6.54 -13.83 -7.27
N LYS A 29 -7.44 -13.36 -8.12
CA LYS A 29 -7.89 -11.95 -8.16
C LYS A 29 -9.15 -11.77 -7.31
N TYR A 30 -9.17 -10.70 -6.52
CA TYR A 30 -10.29 -10.25 -5.70
C TYR A 30 -10.69 -8.85 -6.13
N VAL A 31 -11.98 -8.62 -6.35
CA VAL A 31 -12.53 -7.36 -6.85
C VAL A 31 -13.67 -6.93 -5.93
N PHE A 32 -13.72 -5.64 -5.62
CA PHE A 32 -14.70 -5.01 -4.73
C PHE A 32 -15.50 -3.95 -5.51
N GLU A 33 -16.67 -4.34 -6.01
CA GLU A 33 -17.50 -3.48 -6.88
C GLU A 33 -18.30 -2.41 -6.10
N ASP A 34 -18.39 -2.53 -4.78
CA ASP A 34 -19.19 -1.68 -3.91
C ASP A 34 -18.34 -0.75 -3.02
N ALA A 35 -17.16 -0.34 -3.49
CA ALA A 35 -16.28 0.62 -2.81
C ALA A 35 -16.97 1.95 -2.45
N TRP A 36 -16.61 2.56 -1.32
CA TRP A 36 -17.23 3.82 -0.86
C TRP A 36 -16.82 5.05 -1.67
N ALA A 37 -15.68 4.97 -2.34
CA ALA A 37 -15.07 6.03 -3.14
C ALA A 37 -14.14 5.39 -4.19
N ASN A 38 -13.56 6.22 -5.07
CA ASN A 38 -12.56 5.76 -6.05
C ASN A 38 -11.35 5.11 -5.35
N ALA A 39 -10.69 4.16 -6.03
CA ALA A 39 -9.45 3.53 -5.57
C ALA A 39 -8.43 4.53 -4.99
N GLY A 40 -7.85 4.16 -3.85
CA GLY A 40 -6.87 4.96 -3.14
C GLY A 40 -7.53 6.00 -2.25
N PHE A 41 -6.91 7.18 -2.16
CA PHE A 41 -7.31 8.23 -1.23
C PHE A 41 -8.29 9.20 -1.88
N THR A 42 -9.46 9.38 -1.26
CA THR A 42 -10.44 10.39 -1.61
C THR A 42 -10.65 11.34 -0.42
N LEU A 43 -10.53 12.64 -0.68
CA LEU A 43 -10.80 13.69 0.30
C LEU A 43 -12.29 14.05 0.26
N SER A 44 -13.03 13.82 1.36
CA SER A 44 -14.45 14.19 1.46
C SER A 44 -14.66 15.58 2.03
N GLN A 45 -13.82 15.98 2.98
CA GLN A 45 -13.86 17.29 3.62
C GLN A 45 -12.47 17.75 3.98
N SER A 46 -12.21 19.06 3.94
CA SER A 46 -10.98 19.63 4.46
C SER A 46 -11.15 21.10 4.84
N GLY A 47 -10.43 21.53 5.88
CA GLY A 47 -10.40 22.90 6.38
C GLY A 47 -9.22 23.15 7.31
N THR A 48 -9.27 24.25 8.08
CA THR A 48 -8.20 24.65 9.01
C THR A 48 -8.17 23.86 10.31
N SER A 49 -9.26 23.18 10.68
CA SER A 49 -9.36 22.37 11.91
C SER A 49 -9.15 20.88 11.68
N GLY A 50 -9.14 20.43 10.43
CA GLY A 50 -9.02 19.02 10.10
C GLY A 50 -9.48 18.68 8.69
N LEU A 51 -9.54 17.39 8.41
CA LEU A 51 -10.01 16.83 7.15
C LEU A 51 -10.53 15.41 7.33
N GLU A 52 -11.31 14.95 6.36
CA GLU A 52 -11.82 13.59 6.30
C GLU A 52 -11.34 12.90 5.02
N ILE A 53 -10.80 11.70 5.19
CA ILE A 53 -10.26 10.87 4.12
C ILE A 53 -11.02 9.56 4.09
N THR A 54 -11.42 9.16 2.89
CA THR A 54 -11.84 7.79 2.62
C THR A 54 -10.77 7.12 1.77
N PHE A 55 -10.27 5.98 2.24
CA PHE A 55 -9.46 5.08 1.44
C PHE A 55 -10.32 3.91 0.97
N SER A 56 -10.23 3.58 -0.32
CA SER A 56 -10.91 2.44 -0.92
C SER A 56 -9.92 1.55 -1.68
N LEU A 57 -10.08 0.24 -1.54
CA LEU A 57 -9.37 -0.76 -2.32
C LEU A 57 -10.35 -1.34 -3.35
N ASP A 58 -10.07 -1.18 -4.63
CA ASP A 58 -10.93 -1.70 -5.71
C ASP A 58 -10.64 -3.17 -6.00
N GLU A 59 -9.37 -3.54 -6.06
CA GLU A 59 -8.95 -4.92 -6.33
C GLU A 59 -7.55 -5.21 -5.80
N PHE A 60 -7.29 -6.49 -5.55
CA PHE A 60 -5.95 -7.03 -5.31
C PHE A 60 -5.85 -8.45 -5.85
N SER A 61 -4.64 -8.94 -6.04
CA SER A 61 -4.39 -10.33 -6.38
C SER A 61 -3.35 -10.97 -5.47
N LEU A 62 -3.50 -12.26 -5.24
CA LEU A 62 -2.49 -13.11 -4.64
C LEU A 62 -1.81 -13.91 -5.74
N THR A 63 -0.51 -13.74 -5.86
CA THR A 63 0.33 -14.44 -6.84
C THR A 63 1.23 -15.44 -6.14
N ASP A 64 1.52 -16.56 -6.80
CA ASP A 64 2.44 -17.57 -6.27
C ASP A 64 3.87 -17.03 -6.21
N PHE A 65 4.53 -17.21 -5.07
CA PHE A 65 5.92 -16.82 -4.85
C PHE A 65 6.67 -17.99 -4.21
N ASP A 66 7.76 -18.45 -4.80
CA ASP A 66 8.62 -19.48 -4.21
C ASP A 66 9.80 -18.84 -3.49
N LEU A 67 9.88 -19.06 -2.18
CA LEU A 67 11.03 -18.65 -1.37
C LEU A 67 11.87 -19.87 -1.02
N LYS A 68 12.87 -20.18 -1.84
CA LYS A 68 13.82 -21.30 -1.60
C LYS A 68 13.10 -22.65 -1.41
N GLY A 69 12.07 -22.92 -2.20
CA GLY A 69 11.23 -24.14 -2.12
C GLY A 69 10.05 -24.05 -1.15
N GLU A 70 9.88 -22.93 -0.43
CA GLU A 70 8.68 -22.65 0.35
C GLU A 70 7.64 -21.92 -0.51
N ALA A 71 6.47 -22.53 -0.69
CA ALA A 71 5.36 -21.88 -1.37
C ALA A 71 4.76 -20.77 -0.49
N MET A 72 4.85 -19.54 -1.01
CA MET A 72 4.32 -18.32 -0.42
C MET A 72 3.47 -17.57 -1.45
N LYS A 73 2.91 -16.43 -1.01
CA LYS A 73 2.07 -15.55 -1.81
C LYS A 73 2.59 -14.13 -1.74
N GLU A 74 2.53 -13.43 -2.87
CA GLU A 74 2.76 -12.00 -2.95
C GLU A 74 1.44 -11.28 -3.25
N ILE A 75 1.20 -10.18 -2.53
CA ILE A 75 0.05 -9.29 -2.77
C ILE A 75 0.42 -8.33 -3.88
N GLN A 76 -0.35 -8.33 -4.95
CA GLN A 76 -0.25 -7.36 -6.03
C GLN A 76 -1.49 -6.47 -6.06
N ILE A 77 -1.27 -5.18 -6.22
CA ILE A 77 -2.31 -4.16 -6.33
C ILE A 77 -1.92 -3.17 -7.40
N MET A 78 -2.93 -2.64 -8.08
CA MET A 78 -2.74 -1.63 -9.11
C MET A 78 -2.42 -0.28 -8.47
N GLY A 79 -1.36 0.37 -8.96
CA GLY A 79 -0.92 1.68 -8.49
C GLY A 79 0.49 1.67 -7.91
N SER A 80 0.93 2.81 -7.40
CA SER A 80 2.23 2.93 -6.74
C SER A 80 2.07 2.61 -5.26
N PHE A 81 2.63 1.51 -4.79
CA PHE A 81 2.63 1.15 -3.37
C PHE A 81 4.05 0.87 -2.92
N LEU A 82 4.34 1.26 -1.69
CA LEU A 82 5.65 1.04 -1.11
C LEU A 82 5.70 -0.36 -0.52
N PRO A 83 6.80 -1.11 -0.77
CA PRO A 83 7.05 -2.33 -0.04
C PRO A 83 7.25 -2.00 1.44
N ASN A 84 7.05 -3.01 2.29
CA ASN A 84 7.25 -2.85 3.71
C ASN A 84 8.74 -2.85 4.06
N ASN A 85 9.05 -2.75 5.35
CA ASN A 85 10.42 -2.90 5.84
C ASN A 85 11.02 -4.24 5.35
N GLU A 86 12.31 -4.20 5.04
CA GLU A 86 13.09 -5.39 4.67
C GLU A 86 12.79 -6.57 5.61
N ASP A 87 12.58 -7.74 5.01
CA ASP A 87 12.30 -9.02 5.66
C ASP A 87 10.99 -9.12 6.45
N ALA A 88 10.22 -8.05 6.57
CA ALA A 88 8.86 -8.08 7.11
C ALA A 88 7.87 -8.63 6.08
N PRO A 89 6.65 -9.08 6.46
CA PRO A 89 5.63 -9.47 5.50
C PRO A 89 5.41 -8.40 4.43
N ASN A 90 5.43 -8.81 3.15
CA ASN A 90 5.28 -7.91 2.02
C ASN A 90 3.82 -7.47 1.86
N LEU A 91 3.47 -6.44 2.63
CA LEU A 91 2.16 -5.85 2.68
C LEU A 91 2.24 -4.45 2.05
N PRO A 92 1.80 -4.30 0.79
CA PRO A 92 1.85 -3.03 0.09
C PRO A 92 1.03 -1.95 0.82
N GLY A 93 1.64 -0.79 1.06
CA GLY A 93 1.00 0.37 1.65
C GLY A 93 1.18 1.62 0.81
N ASN A 94 0.37 2.64 1.06
CA ASN A 94 0.47 3.92 0.37
C ASN A 94 0.32 5.07 1.37
N GLY A 95 0.89 6.23 1.06
CA GLY A 95 0.73 7.43 1.85
C GLY A 95 0.45 8.67 1.03
N ARG A 96 -0.16 9.66 1.69
CA ARG A 96 -0.39 11.00 1.12
C ARG A 96 0.07 12.06 2.10
N PHE A 97 0.64 13.14 1.56
CA PHE A 97 0.97 14.31 2.37
C PHE A 97 -0.30 15.07 2.70
N ILE A 98 -0.37 15.53 3.94
CA ILE A 98 -1.37 16.45 4.46
C ILE A 98 -0.63 17.71 4.88
N ALA A 99 -1.01 18.85 4.33
CA ALA A 99 -0.61 20.14 4.86
C ALA A 99 -1.37 20.40 6.16
N ILE A 100 -0.66 20.83 7.20
CA ILE A 100 -1.25 21.17 8.50
C ILE A 100 -1.02 22.65 8.79
N PRO A 101 -1.89 23.30 9.57
CA PRO A 101 -1.67 24.69 9.96
C PRO A 101 -0.37 24.86 10.75
N ASN A 102 0.27 26.01 10.62
CA ASN A 102 1.53 26.32 11.28
C ASN A 102 1.38 26.20 12.81
N GLY A 103 2.28 25.45 13.43
CA GLY A 103 2.26 25.16 14.87
C GLY A 103 1.16 24.19 15.34
N ALA A 104 0.38 23.60 14.43
CA ALA A 104 -0.60 22.58 14.78
C ALA A 104 0.07 21.20 14.99
N VAL A 105 -0.63 20.34 15.73
CA VAL A 105 -0.32 18.93 15.87
C VAL A 105 -1.49 18.13 15.29
N ALA A 106 -1.19 17.29 14.30
CA ALA A 106 -2.18 16.41 13.70
C ALA A 106 -2.37 15.14 14.53
N SER A 107 -3.63 14.72 14.65
CA SER A 107 -4.03 13.42 15.21
C SER A 107 -5.09 12.82 14.28
N PHE A 108 -5.23 11.50 14.29
CA PHE A 108 -6.26 10.84 13.48
C PHE A 108 -7.14 9.91 14.30
N LYS A 109 -8.32 9.61 13.75
CA LYS A 109 -9.24 8.60 14.24
C LYS A 109 -9.86 7.86 13.07
N VAL A 110 -9.85 6.54 13.13
CA VAL A 110 -10.62 5.71 12.19
C VAL A 110 -12.08 5.75 12.62
N THR A 111 -12.95 6.29 11.76
CA THR A 111 -14.38 6.48 12.06
C THR A 111 -15.24 5.34 11.54
N ALA A 112 -14.81 4.67 10.47
CA ALA A 112 -15.45 3.48 9.94
C ALA A 112 -14.46 2.64 9.13
N GLN A 113 -14.68 1.32 9.06
CA GLN A 113 -13.88 0.43 8.23
C GLN A 113 -14.68 -0.78 7.77
N ARG A 114 -14.35 -1.31 6.58
CA ARG A 114 -14.84 -2.60 6.07
C ARG A 114 -13.68 -3.53 5.87
N THR A 115 -13.81 -4.75 6.37
CA THR A 115 -12.72 -5.75 6.32
C THR A 115 -13.20 -7.09 5.82
N GLU A 116 -12.30 -7.82 5.18
CA GLU A 116 -12.45 -9.23 4.86
C GLU A 116 -11.26 -10.01 5.39
N THR A 117 -11.46 -11.26 5.80
CA THR A 117 -10.40 -12.11 6.34
C THR A 117 -10.21 -13.33 5.46
N TYR A 118 -8.98 -13.52 5.02
CA TYR A 118 -8.55 -14.67 4.22
C TYR A 118 -7.66 -15.56 5.08
N LYS A 119 -7.98 -16.86 5.11
CA LYS A 119 -7.27 -17.85 5.93
C LYS A 119 -6.30 -18.68 5.09
N ASN A 120 -5.33 -19.29 5.75
CA ASN A 120 -4.32 -20.16 5.14
C ASN A 120 -3.48 -19.45 4.08
N VAL A 121 -3.20 -18.17 4.27
CA VAL A 121 -2.34 -17.39 3.38
C VAL A 121 -0.92 -17.36 3.97
N ASN A 122 0.09 -17.68 3.16
CA ASN A 122 1.50 -17.60 3.55
C ASN A 122 2.17 -16.44 2.81
N ILE A 123 2.33 -15.28 3.45
CA ILE A 123 2.81 -14.06 2.76
C ILE A 123 4.33 -14.01 2.71
N ALA A 124 4.87 -13.80 1.50
CA ALA A 124 6.29 -13.61 1.25
C ALA A 124 6.85 -12.36 1.95
N PRO A 125 8.13 -12.36 2.36
CA PRO A 125 8.75 -11.19 2.95
C PRO A 125 9.03 -10.10 1.90
N SER A 126 9.12 -8.85 2.32
CA SER A 126 9.58 -7.74 1.49
C SER A 126 11.07 -7.90 1.20
N PRO A 127 11.50 -7.71 -0.05
CA PRO A 127 12.91 -7.81 -0.39
C PRO A 127 13.69 -6.64 0.20
N ARG A 128 14.99 -6.86 0.38
CA ARG A 128 15.95 -5.75 0.53
C ARG A 128 15.96 -4.92 -0.74
N ILE A 129 15.71 -3.61 -0.62
CA ILE A 129 15.85 -2.70 -1.76
C ILE A 129 17.35 -2.58 -2.10
N PRO A 130 17.79 -3.04 -3.28
CA PRO A 130 19.19 -3.00 -3.65
C PRO A 130 19.65 -1.55 -3.84
N LYS A 131 20.91 -1.29 -3.53
CA LYS A 131 21.54 -0.01 -3.89
C LYS A 131 21.73 0.01 -5.41
N ALA A 132 21.86 1.21 -6.00
CA ALA A 132 22.14 1.35 -7.43
C ALA A 132 23.46 0.69 -7.88
N THR A 133 24.34 0.35 -6.94
CA THR A 133 25.62 -0.35 -7.17
C THR A 133 25.53 -1.87 -6.98
N ASP A 134 24.35 -2.39 -6.69
CA ASP A 134 24.10 -3.81 -6.42
C ASP A 134 23.36 -4.42 -7.62
N ASP A 135 24.10 -5.16 -8.46
CA ASP A 135 23.59 -5.80 -9.67
C ASP A 135 23.04 -7.22 -9.41
N GLY A 136 23.00 -7.64 -8.14
CA GLY A 136 22.50 -8.94 -7.73
C GLY A 136 20.97 -9.09 -7.85
N PRO A 137 20.45 -10.32 -7.82
CA PRO A 137 19.01 -10.54 -7.69
C PRO A 137 18.49 -9.98 -6.36
N LEU A 138 17.20 -9.67 -6.30
CA LEU A 138 16.55 -9.25 -5.05
C LEU A 138 16.73 -10.32 -3.97
N HIS A 139 17.13 -9.87 -2.78
CA HIS A 139 17.32 -10.74 -1.63
C HIS A 139 16.09 -10.72 -0.74
N TYR A 140 15.65 -11.91 -0.35
CA TYR A 140 14.45 -12.12 0.47
C TYR A 140 14.81 -13.00 1.67
N GLU A 141 14.60 -12.49 2.88
CA GLU A 141 14.68 -13.26 4.11
C GLU A 141 13.45 -13.03 4.98
N LYS A 142 13.10 -14.02 5.82
CA LYS A 142 12.02 -13.86 6.80
C LYS A 142 12.62 -13.31 8.07
N ASN A 143 12.17 -12.13 8.50
CA ASN A 143 12.48 -11.65 9.82
C ASN A 143 11.74 -12.49 10.86
N MET A 144 12.42 -13.47 11.43
CA MET A 144 11.80 -14.42 12.35
C MET A 144 11.25 -13.74 13.61
N LYS A 145 11.71 -12.54 14.00
CA LYS A 145 11.10 -11.76 15.09
C LYS A 145 9.65 -11.36 14.79
N ILE A 146 9.29 -11.24 13.52
CA ILE A 146 7.93 -10.96 13.05
C ILE A 146 7.23 -12.29 12.69
N TYR A 147 7.88 -13.13 11.89
CA TYR A 147 7.28 -14.36 11.36
C TYR A 147 7.03 -15.46 12.40
N SER A 148 7.69 -15.43 13.57
CA SER A 148 7.42 -16.36 14.67
C SER A 148 6.44 -15.81 15.70
N ARG A 149 5.89 -14.60 15.49
CA ARG A 149 5.04 -13.92 16.46
C ARG A 149 3.57 -14.07 16.07
N ASP A 150 2.76 -14.58 16.98
CA ASP A 150 1.31 -14.70 16.81
C ASP A 150 0.62 -13.34 17.05
N ALA A 151 0.82 -12.42 16.11
CA ALA A 151 0.23 -11.09 16.12
C ALA A 151 0.16 -10.52 14.70
N PHE A 152 -0.81 -9.64 14.46
CA PHE A 152 -0.92 -8.94 13.19
C PHE A 152 0.22 -7.95 12.96
N TYR A 153 0.68 -7.90 11.71
CA TYR A 153 1.65 -6.95 11.18
C TYR A 153 1.08 -6.24 9.94
N PRO A 154 1.27 -4.92 9.78
CA PRO A 154 1.58 -3.99 10.87
C PRO A 154 0.50 -4.06 11.96
N ALA A 155 0.80 -3.56 13.17
CA ALA A 155 -0.14 -3.60 14.28
C ALA A 155 -1.41 -2.74 14.01
N GLU A 156 -1.23 -1.64 13.26
CA GLU A 156 -2.30 -0.75 12.83
C GLU A 156 -2.25 -0.59 11.31
N ALA A 157 -3.42 -0.54 10.66
CA ALA A 157 -3.54 -0.34 9.22
C ALA A 157 -3.34 1.12 8.79
N VAL A 158 -3.57 2.06 9.71
CA VAL A 158 -3.41 3.50 9.49
C VAL A 158 -2.31 4.02 10.41
N SER A 159 -1.45 4.89 9.88
CA SER A 159 -0.37 5.51 10.62
C SER A 159 -0.23 6.98 10.21
N LEU A 160 0.38 7.76 11.09
CA LEU A 160 0.71 9.16 10.83
C LEU A 160 2.20 9.35 11.08
N SER A 161 2.90 9.99 10.13
CA SER A 161 4.32 10.28 10.28
C SER A 161 4.57 11.38 11.32
N GLU A 162 5.83 11.50 11.72
CA GLU A 162 6.29 12.74 12.35
C GLU A 162 6.09 13.93 11.43
N LYS A 163 5.99 15.11 12.04
CA LYS A 163 5.85 16.37 11.33
C LYS A 163 7.13 16.70 10.56
N THR A 164 6.99 17.07 9.30
CA THR A 164 8.08 17.53 8.44
C THR A 164 7.71 18.83 7.74
N ILE A 165 8.70 19.51 7.18
CA ILE A 165 8.51 20.78 6.48
C ILE A 165 8.89 20.61 5.02
N VAL A 166 7.95 20.91 4.12
CA VAL A 166 8.20 20.96 2.68
C VAL A 166 8.07 22.41 2.22
N ARG A 167 9.21 23.04 1.96
CA ARG A 167 9.29 24.43 1.45
C ARG A 167 8.45 25.43 2.27
N GLY A 168 8.61 25.39 3.58
CA GLY A 168 7.88 26.26 4.52
C GLY A 168 6.48 25.78 4.88
N MET A 169 5.95 24.73 4.24
CA MET A 169 4.68 24.11 4.63
C MET A 169 4.94 23.05 5.70
N GLU A 170 4.30 23.18 6.86
CA GLU A 170 4.23 22.07 7.83
C GLU A 170 3.34 20.95 7.29
N THR A 171 3.82 19.72 7.35
CA THR A 171 3.18 18.55 6.74
C THR A 171 3.34 17.30 7.58
N VAL A 172 2.41 16.37 7.40
CA VAL A 172 2.49 14.99 7.89
C VAL A 172 2.09 14.05 6.76
N ILE A 173 2.51 12.80 6.83
CA ILE A 173 2.10 11.75 5.89
C ILE A 173 1.11 10.85 6.62
N ILE A 174 -0.10 10.75 6.08
CA ILE A 174 -1.03 9.68 6.47
C ILE A 174 -0.66 8.44 5.64
N GLY A 175 -0.27 7.36 6.31
CA GLY A 175 0.04 6.08 5.70
C GLY A 175 -1.07 5.08 5.93
N ILE A 176 -1.54 4.42 4.88
CA ILE A 176 -2.53 3.35 4.94
C ILE A 176 -1.94 2.09 4.32
N THR A 177 -1.85 1.03 5.12
CA THR A 177 -1.55 -0.33 4.68
C THR A 177 -2.84 -1.12 4.78
N PRO A 178 -3.58 -1.33 3.67
CA PRO A 178 -4.88 -1.98 3.70
C PRO A 178 -4.81 -3.50 3.90
N PHE A 179 -3.69 -4.00 4.42
CA PHE A 179 -3.42 -5.40 4.67
C PHE A 179 -2.80 -5.54 6.05
N GLN A 180 -3.34 -6.46 6.86
CA GLN A 180 -2.71 -6.91 8.09
C GLN A 180 -2.58 -8.42 8.06
N TYR A 181 -1.42 -8.92 8.41
CA TYR A 181 -1.10 -10.34 8.33
C TYR A 181 -0.60 -10.87 9.65
N ASN A 182 -1.14 -12.01 10.08
CA ASN A 182 -0.59 -12.80 11.17
C ASN A 182 0.17 -14.03 10.60
N PRO A 183 1.51 -14.07 10.73
CA PRO A 183 2.33 -15.16 10.20
C PRO A 183 2.08 -16.53 10.84
N VAL A 184 1.65 -16.58 12.10
CA VAL A 184 1.44 -17.83 12.84
C VAL A 184 0.07 -18.42 12.53
N SER A 185 -0.99 -17.62 12.60
CA SER A 185 -2.35 -18.07 12.27
C SER A 185 -2.59 -18.18 10.76
N LYS A 186 -1.72 -17.58 9.94
CA LYS A 186 -1.84 -17.49 8.47
C LYS A 186 -3.12 -16.79 8.03
N GLU A 187 -3.49 -15.76 8.77
CA GLU A 187 -4.67 -14.94 8.50
C GLU A 187 -4.26 -13.58 7.92
N LEU A 188 -4.86 -13.22 6.79
CA LEU A 188 -4.71 -11.93 6.12
C LEU A 188 -6.04 -11.18 6.24
N ILE A 189 -6.03 -10.06 6.96
CA ILE A 189 -7.12 -9.10 7.01
C ILE A 189 -6.88 -8.07 5.90
N VAL A 190 -7.88 -7.90 5.04
CA VAL A 190 -7.88 -6.90 3.97
C VAL A 190 -8.89 -5.82 4.32
N TYR A 191 -8.42 -4.59 4.37
CA TYR A 191 -9.26 -3.41 4.56
C TYR A 191 -9.74 -2.93 3.20
N ARG A 192 -11.02 -3.15 2.94
CA ARG A 192 -11.67 -2.75 1.69
C ARG A 192 -11.89 -1.25 1.66
N ASP A 193 -12.31 -0.69 2.79
CA ASP A 193 -12.51 0.74 2.93
C ASP A 193 -12.17 1.18 4.35
N ILE A 194 -11.61 2.37 4.45
CA ILE A 194 -11.27 3.00 5.72
C ILE A 194 -11.67 4.48 5.65
N LYS A 195 -12.47 4.93 6.60
CA LYS A 195 -12.73 6.35 6.83
C LYS A 195 -11.89 6.84 7.99
N VAL A 196 -11.13 7.89 7.73
CA VAL A 196 -10.21 8.49 8.70
C VAL A 196 -10.55 9.97 8.83
N GLU A 197 -10.79 10.40 10.05
CA GLU A 197 -10.85 11.81 10.42
C GLU A 197 -9.47 12.23 10.93
N VAL A 198 -8.92 13.30 10.37
CA VAL A 198 -7.67 13.90 10.82
C VAL A 198 -7.98 15.26 11.42
N SER A 199 -7.66 15.45 12.70
CA SER A 199 -7.89 16.69 13.43
C SER A 199 -6.59 17.46 13.59
N PHE A 200 -6.64 18.78 13.44
CA PHE A 200 -5.53 19.69 13.67
C PHE A 200 -5.72 20.40 15.00
N ASN A 201 -4.87 20.09 15.97
CA ASN A 201 -4.95 20.64 17.32
C ASN A 201 -3.95 21.78 17.49
N GLY A 202 -4.44 22.95 17.91
CA GLY A 202 -3.61 24.15 18.08
C GLY A 202 -3.28 24.83 16.76
N GLY A 203 -2.11 25.48 16.70
CA GLY A 203 -1.67 26.26 15.56
C GLY A 203 -2.41 27.58 15.37
N ASN A 204 -2.03 28.33 14.33
CA ASN A 204 -2.56 29.66 14.04
C ASN A 204 -3.59 29.68 12.89
N GLY A 205 -3.99 28.51 12.37
CA GLY A 205 -4.96 28.39 11.27
C GLY A 205 -4.44 28.83 9.89
N THR A 206 -3.17 29.23 9.78
CA THR A 206 -2.51 29.58 8.52
C THR A 206 -1.63 28.45 8.04
N PHE A 207 -1.46 28.32 6.73
CA PHE A 207 -0.65 27.25 6.14
C PHE A 207 0.61 27.82 5.48
N GLY A 208 1.77 27.38 5.98
CA GLY A 208 3.09 27.72 5.47
C GLY A 208 3.40 29.21 5.42
N GLU A 209 4.40 29.57 4.59
CA GLU A 209 4.85 30.94 4.38
C GLU A 209 4.64 31.37 2.93
N ASP A 210 3.83 32.41 2.70
CA ASP A 210 3.53 32.91 1.35
C ASP A 210 4.78 33.28 0.54
N ARG A 211 5.82 33.81 1.20
CA ARG A 211 7.10 34.17 0.57
C ARG A 211 7.82 32.96 -0.05
N LEU A 212 7.54 31.74 0.40
CA LEU A 212 8.17 30.51 -0.09
C LEU A 212 7.34 29.81 -1.18
N ARG A 213 6.10 30.27 -1.43
CA ARG A 213 5.22 29.78 -2.49
C ARG A 213 5.69 30.28 -3.86
N SER A 214 5.53 29.46 -4.91
CA SER A 214 5.96 29.86 -6.25
C SER A 214 5.17 29.14 -7.34
N ARG A 215 4.90 29.85 -8.46
CA ARG A 215 4.15 29.31 -9.60
C ARG A 215 4.72 28.00 -10.17
N TRP A 216 6.02 27.76 -9.98
CA TRP A 216 6.72 26.60 -10.51
C TRP A 216 6.74 25.41 -9.53
N PHE A 217 6.66 25.67 -8.23
CA PHE A 217 6.69 24.62 -7.20
C PHE A 217 5.29 24.23 -6.73
N ASP A 218 4.33 25.15 -6.79
CA ASP A 218 2.96 24.89 -6.38
C ASP A 218 2.27 23.73 -7.13
N PRO A 219 2.56 23.46 -8.42
CA PRO A 219 2.12 22.22 -9.07
C PRO A 219 2.65 20.95 -8.39
N ILE A 220 3.88 20.96 -7.87
CA ILE A 220 4.47 19.84 -7.12
C ILE A 220 3.76 19.67 -5.78
N LEU A 221 3.47 20.79 -5.09
CA LEU A 221 2.68 20.76 -3.85
C LEU A 221 1.26 20.21 -4.10
N SER A 222 0.64 20.60 -5.22
CA SER A 222 -0.70 20.15 -5.60
C SER A 222 -0.78 18.67 -5.91
N ASP A 223 0.25 18.09 -6.50
CA ASP A 223 0.32 16.66 -6.77
C ASP A 223 0.61 15.85 -5.50
N MET A 224 1.47 16.39 -4.64
CA MET A 224 1.94 15.72 -3.43
C MET A 224 0.91 15.73 -2.29
N MET A 225 0.20 16.85 -2.08
CA MET A 225 -0.66 17.10 -0.92
C MET A 225 -2.13 16.85 -1.23
N ILE A 226 -2.78 15.97 -0.47
CA ILE A 226 -4.18 15.64 -0.69
C ILE A 226 -5.13 16.82 -0.47
N ASN A 227 -4.80 17.71 0.48
CA ASN A 227 -5.58 18.90 0.81
C ASN A 227 -5.01 20.19 0.23
N TYR A 228 -4.22 20.14 -0.85
CA TYR A 228 -3.70 21.36 -1.48
C TYR A 228 -4.80 22.37 -1.84
N GLY A 229 -5.97 21.87 -2.26
CA GLY A 229 -7.12 22.71 -2.63
C GLY A 229 -7.67 23.60 -1.52
N THR A 230 -7.35 23.33 -0.24
CA THR A 230 -7.78 24.17 0.90
C THR A 230 -6.77 25.24 1.26
N LEU A 231 -5.59 25.23 0.63
CA LEU A 231 -4.56 26.22 0.91
C LEU A 231 -4.97 27.59 0.37
N PRO A 232 -4.55 28.69 1.04
CA PRO A 232 -4.76 30.04 0.52
C PRO A 232 -4.20 30.17 -0.90
N LYS A 233 -4.99 30.81 -1.77
CA LYS A 233 -4.55 31.15 -3.12
C LYS A 233 -3.50 32.26 -3.02
N VAL A 234 -2.35 32.03 -3.62
CA VAL A 234 -1.27 33.01 -3.69
C VAL A 234 -1.33 33.71 -5.04
N ASN A 235 -1.28 35.04 -5.04
CA ASN A 235 -1.06 35.80 -6.27
C ASN A 235 0.45 35.91 -6.50
N TYR A 236 0.98 35.12 -7.43
CA TYR A 236 2.41 35.18 -7.72
C TYR A 236 2.75 36.51 -8.40
N PRO A 237 3.81 37.20 -7.96
CA PRO A 237 4.28 38.39 -8.67
C PRO A 237 4.60 38.04 -10.13
N GLN A 238 4.15 38.88 -11.07
CA GLN A 238 4.27 38.64 -12.52
C GLN A 238 5.74 38.67 -13.02
N HIS A 239 6.70 39.03 -12.17
CA HIS A 239 8.10 39.27 -12.51
C HIS A 239 9.07 38.52 -11.59
N ALA A 240 8.83 37.23 -11.35
CA ALA A 240 9.77 36.34 -10.65
C ALA A 240 10.08 35.09 -11.48
#